data_AF-A0A2D3VCQ1-F1
#
_entry.id   AF-A0A2D3VCQ1-F1
#
_cell.length_a   1.000
_cell.length_b   1.000
_cell.length_c   1.000
_cell.angle_alpha   90.00
_cell.angle_beta   90.00
_cell.angle_gamma   90.00
#
_symmetry.space_group_name_H-M   'P 1'
#
loop_
_entity.id
_entity.type
_entity.pdbx_description
1 polymer ?
#
loop_
_entity_poly.entity_id
_entity_poly.type
_entity_poly.pdbx_seq_one_letter_code
_entity_poly.pdbx_strand_id
1 'polypeptide(L)'
;MSRKWGRTSYWILSVGTLLNVALFCGTVLIYMQSQSPSTPGPLKSDIKDAWDAVQYETRTFTGALKWDRDSGNLHREQDYSVEYFGPPSDKLDEIWEELLHDEFVPMTKEESSPFLPDLRDYPGKDTPLFEPGLFHSLHCLNALRKLVSKHMYNSTSTLEEDPKDFMPSEIAHNEHCMDRIRQSLICAGDLTPSPMYWWDGFGMAVGRTGPQTCRKWQPIREWMDGRREHNDSQA
;
A
#
# COMPACT_ATOMS: atom_id res chain seq x y z
N MET A 1 49.50 18.91 60.53
CA MET A 1 48.24 18.33 60.02
C MET A 1 48.28 18.33 58.50
N SER A 2 48.64 17.20 57.87
CA SER A 2 48.66 17.07 56.40
C SER A 2 47.37 16.40 55.93
N ARG A 3 46.57 17.14 55.17
CA ARG A 3 45.24 16.72 54.67
C ARG A 3 45.45 15.70 53.55
N LYS A 4 45.18 14.41 53.79
CA LYS A 4 45.14 13.34 52.77
C LYS A 4 43.94 13.55 51.82
N TRP A 5 44.01 14.56 50.96
CA TRP A 5 42.95 14.97 50.02
C TRP A 5 43.30 14.58 48.56
N GLY A 6 43.94 13.41 48.34
CA GLY A 6 44.64 13.15 47.07
C GLY A 6 44.35 11.83 46.34
N ARG A 7 43.64 10.84 46.91
CA ARG A 7 43.32 9.59 46.19
C ARG A 7 41.83 9.36 46.04
N THR A 8 41.05 9.59 47.09
CA THR A 8 39.59 9.41 47.08
C THR A 8 38.90 10.42 46.16
N SER A 9 39.37 11.69 46.12
CA SER A 9 38.83 12.71 45.21
C SER A 9 39.10 12.40 43.74
N TYR A 10 40.27 11.86 43.38
CA TYR A 10 40.58 11.50 41.99
C TYR A 10 39.73 10.31 41.52
N TRP A 11 39.51 9.32 42.39
CA TRP A 11 38.60 8.21 42.10
C TRP A 11 37.17 8.69 41.85
N ILE A 12 36.62 9.54 42.72
CA ILE A 12 35.27 10.10 42.55
C ILE A 12 35.16 10.94 41.27
N LEU A 13 36.17 11.76 40.97
CA LEU A 13 36.22 12.54 39.73
C LEU A 13 36.28 11.65 38.49
N SER A 14 37.14 10.62 38.49
CA SER A 14 37.28 9.70 37.36
C SER A 14 36.02 8.87 37.08
N VAL A 15 35.35 8.37 38.13
CA VAL A 15 34.07 7.65 37.99
C VAL A 15 32.97 8.60 37.51
N GLY A 16 32.93 9.84 38.02
CA GLY A 16 32.00 10.87 37.55
C GLY A 16 32.22 11.22 36.07
N THR A 17 33.47 11.36 35.62
CA THR A 17 33.79 11.59 34.21
C THR A 17 33.36 10.42 33.33
N LEU A 18 33.65 9.18 33.73
CA LEU A 18 33.22 7.99 32.98
C LEU A 18 31.70 7.89 32.88
N LEU A 19 30.96 8.19 33.95
CA LEU A 19 29.50 8.20 33.94
C LEU A 19 28.95 9.27 32.97
N ASN A 20 29.52 10.48 32.98
CA ASN A 20 29.13 11.55 32.07
C ASN A 20 29.43 11.22 30.61
N VAL A 21 30.59 10.59 30.33
CA VAL A 21 30.93 10.12 28.98
C VAL A 21 29.95 9.02 28.54
N ALA A 22 29.61 8.08 29.41
CA ALA A 22 28.63 7.03 29.09
C ALA A 22 27.23 7.61 28.82
N LEU A 23 26.78 8.58 29.63
CA LEU A 23 25.53 9.30 29.40
C LEU A 23 25.54 10.07 28.08
N PHE A 24 26.64 10.77 27.77
CA PHE A 24 26.80 11.49 26.51
C PHE A 24 26.80 10.55 25.30
N CYS A 25 27.53 9.43 25.36
CA CYS A 25 27.49 8.42 24.31
C CYS A 25 26.08 7.82 24.17
N GLY A 26 25.39 7.56 25.29
CA GLY A 26 24.01 7.07 25.28
C GLY A 26 23.03 8.07 24.65
N THR A 27 23.12 9.36 24.98
CA THR A 27 22.26 10.39 24.38
C THR A 27 22.58 10.62 22.91
N VAL A 28 23.85 10.57 22.51
CA VAL A 28 24.24 10.62 21.09
C VAL A 28 23.70 9.42 20.33
N LEU A 29 23.76 8.21 20.90
CA LEU A 29 23.19 7.01 20.27
C LEU A 29 21.67 7.10 20.13
N ILE A 30 20.95 7.54 21.17
CA ILE A 30 19.49 7.76 21.12
C ILE A 30 19.16 8.85 20.07
N TYR A 31 19.94 9.92 20.02
CA TYR A 31 19.78 10.98 19.03
C TYR A 31 19.98 10.46 17.60
N MET A 32 21.05 9.69 17.35
CA MET A 32 21.32 9.08 16.04
C MET A 32 20.23 8.08 15.64
N GLN A 33 19.72 7.29 16.57
CA GLN A 33 18.58 6.40 16.33
C GLN A 33 17.29 7.18 16.03
N SER A 34 17.05 8.30 16.71
CA SER A 34 15.87 9.14 16.46
C SER A 34 15.88 9.84 15.09
N GLN A 35 17.07 10.03 14.51
CA GLN A 35 17.25 10.62 13.18
C GLN A 35 17.24 9.57 12.06
N SER A 36 17.36 8.29 12.40
CA SER A 36 17.28 7.22 11.41
C SER A 36 15.82 7.03 11.00
N PRO A 37 15.51 6.92 9.69
CA PRO A 37 14.14 6.62 9.26
C PRO A 37 13.71 5.29 9.89
N SER A 38 12.75 5.33 10.81
CA SER A 38 12.11 4.10 11.25
C SER A 38 11.25 3.57 10.10
N THR A 39 11.43 2.31 9.74
CA THR A 39 10.39 1.59 9.01
C THR A 39 9.12 1.66 9.87
N PRO A 40 7.96 2.05 9.31
CA PRO A 40 6.71 2.01 10.06
C PRO A 40 6.50 0.61 10.65
N GLY A 41 5.78 0.50 11.75
CA GLY A 41 5.23 -0.79 12.18
C GLY A 41 3.83 -1.01 11.57
N PRO A 42 3.14 -2.09 11.95
CA PRO A 42 1.72 -2.25 11.62
C PRO A 42 0.91 -1.03 12.06
N LEU A 43 -0.10 -0.68 11.25
CA LEU A 43 -1.01 0.40 11.56
C LEU A 43 -2.01 -0.03 12.63
N LYS A 44 -2.52 0.95 13.38
CA LYS A 44 -3.54 0.69 14.42
C LYS A 44 -4.82 0.06 13.86
N SER A 45 -5.15 0.34 12.60
CA SER A 45 -6.33 -0.20 11.92
C SER A 45 -6.12 -1.61 11.37
N ASP A 46 -4.87 -2.07 11.26
CA ASP A 46 -4.58 -3.42 10.78
C ASP A 46 -5.16 -4.46 11.75
N ILE A 47 -5.67 -5.55 11.19
CA ILE A 47 -6.07 -6.69 11.99
C ILE A 47 -4.87 -7.22 12.79
N LYS A 48 -5.07 -7.46 14.09
CA LYS A 48 -3.98 -7.66 15.05
C LYS A 48 -3.20 -8.95 14.82
N ASP A 49 -3.87 -9.99 14.34
CA ASP A 49 -3.27 -11.28 14.01
C ASP A 49 -2.23 -11.17 12.88
N ALA A 50 -2.39 -10.20 11.97
CA ALA A 50 -1.49 -9.96 10.86
C ALA A 50 -0.24 -9.14 11.22
N TRP A 51 -0.15 -8.58 12.45
CA TRP A 51 0.94 -7.69 12.83
C TRP A 51 2.33 -8.33 12.73
N ASP A 52 2.45 -9.62 13.06
CA ASP A 52 3.72 -10.36 12.97
C ASP A 52 4.14 -10.64 11.51
N ALA A 53 3.21 -10.54 10.55
CA ALA A 53 3.50 -10.70 9.13
C ALA A 53 3.98 -9.39 8.46
N VAL A 54 3.84 -8.24 9.12
CA VAL A 54 4.18 -6.94 8.53
C VAL A 54 5.69 -6.77 8.43
N GLN A 55 6.19 -6.73 7.19
CA GLN A 55 7.59 -6.48 6.84
C GLN A 55 7.68 -5.44 5.73
N TYR A 56 8.83 -4.77 5.62
CA TYR A 56 9.05 -3.69 4.66
C TYR A 56 10.24 -3.98 3.76
N GLU A 57 10.05 -3.77 2.47
CA GLU A 57 11.11 -3.77 1.48
C GLU A 57 11.09 -2.47 0.67
N THR A 58 12.24 -2.09 0.10
CA THR A 58 12.30 -1.04 -0.91
C THR A 58 12.21 -1.69 -2.28
N ARG A 59 11.19 -1.32 -3.04
CA ARG A 59 10.97 -1.83 -4.39
C ARG A 59 10.76 -0.69 -5.38
N THR A 60 11.32 -0.86 -6.57
CA THR A 60 10.97 -0.05 -7.74
C THR A 60 9.94 -0.82 -8.55
N PHE A 61 8.81 -0.18 -8.84
CA PHE A 61 7.79 -0.77 -9.70
C PHE A 61 8.09 -0.53 -11.19
N THR A 62 7.64 -1.49 -12.00
CA THR A 62 7.79 -1.60 -13.45
C THR A 62 6.60 -0.94 -14.17
N GLY A 63 6.54 -1.00 -15.50
CA GLY A 63 5.40 -0.56 -16.29
C GLY A 63 5.40 0.94 -16.61
N ALA A 64 6.58 1.53 -16.79
CA ALA A 64 6.71 2.95 -17.10
C ALA A 64 6.07 3.30 -18.46
N LEU A 65 5.47 4.49 -18.56
CA LEU A 65 5.09 5.05 -19.86
C LEU A 65 6.32 5.64 -20.54
N LYS A 66 6.62 5.16 -21.74
CA LYS A 66 7.73 5.61 -22.56
C LYS A 66 7.22 6.20 -23.87
N TRP A 67 7.80 7.33 -24.24
CA TRP A 67 7.59 7.94 -25.54
C TRP A 67 8.60 7.38 -26.52
N ASP A 68 8.11 6.74 -27.57
CA ASP A 68 8.91 6.34 -28.71
C ASP A 68 8.97 7.48 -29.73
N ARG A 69 10.17 7.98 -30.00
CA ARG A 69 10.39 9.09 -30.93
C ARG A 69 10.24 8.69 -32.39
N ASP A 70 10.53 7.42 -32.72
CA ASP A 70 10.52 6.92 -34.08
C ASP A 70 9.11 6.59 -34.51
N SER A 71 8.32 5.96 -33.61
CA SER A 71 6.91 5.67 -33.87
C SER A 71 5.97 6.84 -33.56
N GLY A 72 6.44 7.85 -32.82
CA GLY A 72 5.61 8.97 -32.36
C GLY A 72 4.47 8.56 -31.43
N ASN A 73 4.64 7.47 -30.68
CA ASN A 73 3.61 6.91 -29.80
C ASN A 73 4.09 6.77 -28.36
N LEU A 74 3.13 6.84 -27.43
CA LEU A 74 3.33 6.46 -26.05
C LEU A 74 3.01 4.97 -25.87
N HIS A 75 3.95 4.20 -25.31
CA HIS A 75 3.72 2.81 -24.95
C HIS A 75 4.03 2.57 -23.48
N ARG A 76 3.40 1.54 -22.90
CA ARG A 76 3.76 1.03 -21.59
C ARG A 76 4.86 -0.01 -21.76
N GLU A 77 5.97 0.17 -21.06
CA GLU A 77 7.05 -0.80 -21.05
C GLU A 77 6.62 -2.11 -20.40
N GLN A 78 6.91 -3.25 -21.03
CA GLN A 78 6.63 -4.61 -20.55
C GLN A 78 7.84 -5.21 -19.83
N ASP A 79 8.29 -4.56 -18.75
CA ASP A 79 9.49 -4.90 -17.96
C ASP A 79 9.18 -5.77 -16.72
N TYR A 80 8.04 -6.45 -16.72
CA TYR A 80 7.59 -7.29 -15.60
C TYR A 80 7.54 -8.76 -15.96
N SER A 81 7.70 -9.61 -14.94
CA SER A 81 7.55 -11.06 -15.11
C SER A 81 6.10 -11.50 -15.27
N VAL A 82 5.13 -10.70 -14.80
CA VAL A 82 3.69 -11.03 -14.81
C VAL A 82 2.86 -9.83 -15.19
N GLU A 83 2.05 -9.96 -16.24
CA GLU A 83 1.26 -8.89 -16.83
C GLU A 83 -0.15 -8.77 -16.27
N TYR A 84 -0.43 -7.69 -15.53
CA TYR A 84 -1.74 -7.45 -14.89
C TYR A 84 -2.69 -6.59 -15.72
N PHE A 85 -2.25 -6.05 -16.86
CA PHE A 85 -3.07 -5.25 -17.75
C PHE A 85 -2.70 -5.56 -19.19
N GLY A 86 -3.68 -5.47 -20.08
CA GLY A 86 -3.56 -5.85 -21.47
C GLY A 86 -4.95 -6.08 -22.10
N PRO A 87 -4.98 -6.52 -23.37
CA PRO A 87 -6.20 -6.98 -24.02
C PRO A 87 -6.92 -8.06 -23.18
N PRO A 88 -8.27 -8.03 -23.11
CA PRO A 88 -9.03 -9.06 -22.42
C PRO A 88 -8.65 -10.46 -22.91
N SER A 89 -8.28 -11.34 -21.99
CA SER A 89 -7.94 -12.73 -22.27
C SER A 89 -8.15 -13.59 -21.03
N ASP A 90 -8.43 -14.88 -21.24
CA ASP A 90 -8.54 -15.85 -20.15
C ASP A 90 -7.26 -15.88 -19.31
N LYS A 91 -6.09 -15.72 -19.96
CA LYS A 91 -4.81 -15.71 -19.27
C LYS A 91 -4.67 -14.52 -18.32
N LEU A 92 -5.15 -13.35 -18.74
CA LEU A 92 -5.15 -12.17 -17.89
C LEU A 92 -6.10 -12.35 -16.71
N ASP A 93 -7.26 -12.95 -16.93
CA ASP A 93 -8.20 -13.25 -15.85
C ASP A 93 -7.58 -14.24 -14.85
N GLU A 94 -6.92 -15.32 -15.29
CA GLU A 94 -6.18 -16.24 -14.40
C GLU A 94 -5.13 -15.52 -13.54
N ILE A 95 -4.39 -14.56 -14.10
CA ILE A 95 -3.39 -13.79 -13.36
C ILE A 95 -4.04 -12.98 -12.21
N TRP A 96 -5.23 -12.43 -12.46
CA TRP A 96 -5.98 -11.71 -11.44
C TRP A 96 -6.64 -12.63 -10.42
N GLU A 97 -7.18 -13.77 -10.84
CA GLU A 97 -7.72 -14.77 -9.91
C GLU A 97 -6.61 -15.31 -8.99
N GLU A 98 -5.40 -15.52 -9.52
CA GLU A 98 -4.23 -15.88 -8.71
C GLU A 98 -3.81 -14.75 -7.76
N LEU A 99 -3.90 -13.48 -8.17
CA LEU A 99 -3.61 -12.34 -7.29
C LEU A 99 -4.61 -12.22 -6.13
N LEU A 100 -5.86 -12.62 -6.35
CA LEU A 100 -7.00 -12.49 -5.43
C LEU A 100 -7.37 -13.82 -4.76
N HIS A 101 -6.53 -14.86 -4.88
CA HIS A 101 -6.86 -16.17 -4.32
C HIS A 101 -7.10 -16.09 -2.81
N ASP A 102 -8.11 -16.82 -2.35
CA ASP A 102 -8.47 -16.92 -0.93
C ASP A 102 -8.61 -15.57 -0.20
N GLU A 103 -9.10 -14.54 -0.90
CA GLU A 103 -9.23 -13.16 -0.37
C GLU A 103 -10.19 -13.04 0.84
N PHE A 104 -11.10 -14.01 1.02
CA PHE A 104 -12.05 -14.03 2.14
C PHE A 104 -11.59 -14.91 3.29
N VAL A 105 -11.30 -14.27 4.42
CA VAL A 105 -10.74 -14.90 5.62
C VAL A 105 -11.80 -14.99 6.72
N PRO A 106 -11.89 -16.11 7.47
CA PRO A 106 -12.81 -16.22 8.61
C PRO A 106 -12.40 -15.30 9.77
N MET A 107 -13.38 -14.71 10.44
CA MET A 107 -13.16 -13.90 11.65
C MET A 107 -13.31 -14.75 12.91
N THR A 108 -12.47 -14.48 13.91
CA THR A 108 -12.72 -14.92 15.29
C THR A 108 -13.89 -14.16 15.92
N LYS A 109 -14.34 -14.62 17.10
CA LYS A 109 -15.42 -13.94 17.84
C LYS A 109 -14.96 -12.56 18.32
N GLU A 110 -13.72 -12.46 18.75
CA GLU A 110 -13.10 -11.24 19.23
C GLU A 110 -13.00 -10.21 18.10
N GLU A 111 -12.58 -10.63 16.90
CA GLU A 111 -12.47 -9.77 15.72
C GLU A 111 -13.81 -9.33 15.16
N SER A 112 -14.83 -10.20 15.19
CA SER A 112 -16.17 -9.87 14.70
C SER A 112 -17.00 -9.02 15.67
N SER A 113 -16.66 -9.06 16.98
CA SER A 113 -17.39 -8.35 18.03
C SER A 113 -17.66 -6.85 17.79
N PRO A 114 -16.75 -6.05 17.20
CA PRO A 114 -16.98 -4.61 16.98
C PRO A 114 -18.01 -4.32 15.88
N PHE A 115 -18.36 -5.31 15.06
CA PHE A 115 -19.23 -5.19 13.89
C PHE A 115 -20.64 -5.72 14.12
N LEU A 116 -20.89 -6.28 15.31
CA LEU A 116 -22.20 -6.75 15.74
C LEU A 116 -23.12 -5.56 16.14
N PRO A 117 -24.44 -5.70 16.01
CA PRO A 117 -25.18 -6.90 15.57
C PRO A 117 -25.38 -7.01 14.06
N ASP A 118 -24.88 -6.03 13.28
CA ASP A 118 -25.12 -5.96 11.84
C ASP A 118 -24.38 -7.07 11.07
N LEU A 119 -23.18 -7.44 11.53
CA LEU A 119 -22.42 -8.55 10.96
C LEU A 119 -23.05 -9.88 11.37
N ARG A 120 -23.21 -10.78 10.40
CA ARG A 120 -23.78 -12.12 10.57
C ARG A 120 -22.85 -13.17 9.99
N ASP A 121 -23.11 -14.43 10.34
CA ASP A 121 -22.43 -15.56 9.71
C ASP A 121 -22.70 -15.57 8.20
N TYR A 122 -21.65 -15.92 7.46
CA TYR A 122 -21.72 -15.96 6.01
C TYR A 122 -22.52 -17.19 5.56
N PRO A 123 -23.40 -17.11 4.54
CA PRO A 123 -24.19 -18.25 4.08
C PRO A 123 -23.33 -19.47 3.76
N GLY A 124 -23.58 -20.59 4.44
CA GLY A 124 -22.81 -21.83 4.27
C GLY A 124 -21.49 -21.89 5.06
N LYS A 125 -21.24 -20.92 5.95
CA LYS A 125 -20.16 -20.93 6.93
C LYS A 125 -20.74 -20.65 8.32
N ASP A 126 -20.12 -21.24 9.34
CA ASP A 126 -20.50 -21.03 10.75
C ASP A 126 -19.73 -19.84 11.37
N THR A 127 -19.15 -18.97 10.54
CA THR A 127 -18.36 -17.81 10.96
C THR A 127 -18.56 -16.63 10.00
N PRO A 128 -18.48 -15.38 10.48
CA PRO A 128 -18.35 -14.21 9.61
C PRO A 128 -17.03 -14.27 8.83
N LEU A 129 -17.00 -13.64 7.65
CA LEU A 129 -15.81 -13.47 6.84
C LEU A 129 -15.43 -11.99 6.76
N PHE A 130 -14.16 -11.72 6.52
CA PHE A 130 -13.66 -10.41 6.13
C PHE A 130 -12.68 -10.53 4.98
N GLU A 131 -12.51 -9.43 4.28
CA GLU A 131 -11.47 -9.25 3.27
C GLU A 131 -10.51 -8.16 3.77
N PRO A 132 -9.19 -8.36 3.76
CA PRO A 132 -8.27 -7.28 4.08
C PRO A 132 -8.42 -6.12 3.07
N GLY A 133 -8.29 -4.88 3.51
CA GLY A 133 -8.53 -3.69 2.67
C GLY A 133 -7.72 -3.66 1.36
N LEU A 134 -6.52 -4.25 1.35
CA LEU A 134 -5.71 -4.50 0.15
C LEU A 134 -6.47 -5.33 -0.88
N PHE A 135 -6.96 -6.50 -0.48
CA PHE A 135 -7.65 -7.42 -1.37
C PHE A 135 -8.96 -6.80 -1.86
N HIS A 136 -9.74 -6.17 -0.98
CA HIS A 136 -10.98 -5.51 -1.39
C HIS A 136 -10.72 -4.39 -2.41
N SER A 137 -9.63 -3.63 -2.25
CA SER A 137 -9.24 -2.60 -3.20
C SER A 137 -8.79 -3.20 -4.55
N LEU A 138 -8.05 -4.31 -4.53
CA LEU A 138 -7.63 -5.03 -5.73
C LEU A 138 -8.81 -5.71 -6.45
N HIS A 139 -9.74 -6.30 -5.71
CA HIS A 139 -11.00 -6.85 -6.20
C HIS A 139 -11.81 -5.78 -6.94
N CYS A 140 -11.99 -4.61 -6.31
CA CYS A 140 -12.65 -3.46 -6.93
C CYS A 140 -11.94 -3.00 -8.20
N LEU A 141 -10.61 -2.93 -8.16
CA LEU A 141 -9.81 -2.56 -9.33
C LEU A 141 -9.94 -3.59 -10.47
N ASN A 142 -10.01 -4.88 -10.15
CA ASN A 142 -10.24 -5.95 -11.14
C ASN A 142 -11.63 -5.84 -11.77
N ALA A 143 -12.67 -5.55 -10.97
CA ALA A 143 -14.01 -5.32 -11.48
C ALA A 143 -14.05 -4.12 -12.44
N LEU A 144 -13.37 -3.02 -12.08
CA LEU A 144 -13.21 -1.85 -12.95
C LEU A 144 -12.43 -2.18 -14.23
N ARG A 145 -11.33 -2.92 -14.13
CA ARG A 145 -10.56 -3.41 -15.29
C ARG A 145 -11.48 -4.18 -16.24
N LYS A 146 -12.20 -5.20 -15.74
CA LYS A 146 -13.11 -6.03 -16.56
C LYS A 146 -14.19 -5.18 -17.25
N LEU A 147 -14.70 -4.13 -16.58
CA LEU A 147 -15.68 -3.20 -17.16
C LEU A 147 -15.07 -2.28 -18.23
N VAL A 148 -13.97 -1.61 -17.90
CA VAL A 148 -13.34 -0.60 -18.76
C VAL A 148 -12.66 -1.26 -19.95
N SER A 149 -12.01 -2.41 -19.79
CA SER A 149 -11.35 -3.13 -20.90
C SER A 149 -12.35 -3.54 -21.99
N LYS A 150 -13.58 -3.93 -21.63
CA LYS A 150 -14.63 -4.18 -22.63
C LYS A 150 -14.93 -2.95 -23.47
N HIS A 151 -14.82 -1.75 -22.91
CA HIS A 151 -15.03 -0.53 -23.67
C HIS A 151 -13.79 -0.17 -24.49
N MET A 152 -12.61 -0.11 -23.87
CA MET A 152 -11.34 0.29 -24.51
C MET A 152 -10.99 -0.58 -25.73
N TYR A 153 -11.26 -1.88 -25.65
CA TYR A 153 -10.87 -2.85 -26.68
C TYR A 153 -11.98 -3.20 -27.68
N ASN A 154 -13.25 -2.90 -27.38
CA ASN A 154 -14.32 -3.05 -28.37
C ASN A 154 -14.51 -1.81 -29.24
N SER A 155 -14.18 -0.61 -28.75
CA SER A 155 -14.25 0.63 -29.55
C SER A 155 -13.12 0.75 -30.57
N THR A 156 -12.09 -0.09 -30.48
CA THR A 156 -10.94 -0.15 -31.41
C THR A 156 -11.18 -1.03 -32.65
N SER A 157 -12.36 -1.64 -32.80
CA SER A 157 -12.74 -2.42 -33.99
C SER A 157 -12.89 -1.57 -35.28
N THR A 158 -12.55 -0.28 -35.26
CA THR A 158 -12.49 0.60 -36.44
C THR A 158 -11.07 0.87 -36.94
N LEU A 159 -10.04 0.28 -36.33
CA LEU A 159 -8.67 0.38 -36.85
C LEU A 159 -8.39 -0.82 -37.75
N GLU A 160 -8.37 -0.58 -39.06
CA GLU A 160 -8.10 -1.56 -40.14
C GLU A 160 -6.63 -2.02 -40.20
N GLU A 161 -5.81 -1.72 -39.18
CA GLU A 161 -4.38 -2.06 -39.15
C GLU A 161 -4.09 -3.13 -38.08
N ASP A 162 -3.10 -3.99 -38.36
CA ASP A 162 -2.71 -5.13 -37.53
C ASP A 162 -2.53 -4.70 -36.05
N PRO A 163 -3.30 -5.28 -35.09
CA PRO A 163 -3.29 -4.89 -33.68
C PRO A 163 -1.93 -4.96 -32.99
N LYS A 164 -0.92 -5.57 -33.63
CA LYS A 164 0.42 -5.75 -33.08
C LYS A 164 1.30 -4.50 -33.15
N ASP A 165 1.02 -3.55 -34.03
CA ASP A 165 1.94 -2.43 -34.30
C ASP A 165 1.44 -1.07 -33.79
N PHE A 166 0.17 -0.94 -33.40
CA PHE A 166 -0.38 0.33 -32.93
C PHE A 166 -1.37 0.15 -31.77
N MET A 167 -0.89 0.29 -30.53
CA MET A 167 -1.76 0.55 -29.39
C MET A 167 -2.03 2.06 -29.32
N PRO A 168 -3.29 2.52 -29.39
CA PRO A 168 -3.61 3.93 -29.17
C PRO A 168 -3.03 4.42 -27.84
N SER A 169 -2.37 5.59 -27.83
CA SER A 169 -1.77 6.17 -26.62
C SER A 169 -2.73 6.23 -25.44
N GLU A 170 -4.03 6.38 -25.70
CA GLU A 170 -5.07 6.36 -24.66
C GLU A 170 -5.20 5.01 -23.96
N ILE A 171 -5.11 3.89 -24.69
CA ILE A 171 -5.15 2.55 -24.10
C ILE A 171 -3.91 2.34 -23.25
N ALA A 172 -2.72 2.65 -23.79
CA ALA A 172 -1.46 2.56 -23.07
C ALA A 172 -1.49 3.36 -21.75
N HIS A 173 -2.03 4.58 -21.80
CA HIS A 173 -2.16 5.45 -20.65
C HIS A 173 -3.13 4.88 -19.60
N ASN A 174 -4.30 4.39 -20.01
CA ASN A 174 -5.28 3.82 -19.10
C ASN A 174 -4.75 2.56 -18.41
N GLU A 175 -4.08 1.67 -19.15
CA GLU A 175 -3.42 0.49 -18.57
C GLU A 175 -2.34 0.86 -17.56
N HIS A 176 -1.48 1.81 -17.91
CA HIS A 176 -0.47 2.32 -16.98
C HIS A 176 -1.10 2.90 -15.72
N CYS A 177 -2.15 3.70 -15.86
CA CYS A 177 -2.84 4.32 -14.71
C CYS A 177 -3.45 3.26 -13.79
N MET A 178 -4.12 2.24 -14.34
CA MET A 178 -4.66 1.16 -13.53
C MET A 178 -3.56 0.32 -12.88
N ASP A 179 -2.45 0.03 -13.58
CA ASP A 179 -1.32 -0.68 -12.99
C ASP A 179 -0.65 0.14 -11.89
N ARG A 180 -0.52 1.46 -12.07
CA ARG A 180 0.00 2.36 -11.05
C ARG A 180 -0.86 2.34 -9.78
N ILE A 181 -2.19 2.25 -9.93
CA ILE A 181 -3.10 2.08 -8.78
C ILE A 181 -2.84 0.72 -8.12
N ARG A 182 -2.83 -0.39 -8.88
CA ARG A 182 -2.53 -1.74 -8.35
C ARG A 182 -1.23 -1.77 -7.55
N GLN A 183 -0.16 -1.20 -8.11
CA GLN A 183 1.15 -1.10 -7.45
C GLN A 183 1.08 -0.27 -6.16
N SER A 184 0.33 0.83 -6.17
CA SER A 184 0.13 1.67 -4.98
C SER A 184 -0.65 0.95 -3.89
N LEU A 185 -1.66 0.16 -4.25
CA LEU A 185 -2.42 -0.68 -3.32
C LEU A 185 -1.52 -1.72 -2.66
N ILE A 186 -0.76 -2.48 -3.45
CA ILE A 186 0.19 -3.49 -2.95
C ILE A 186 1.27 -2.85 -2.06
N CYS A 187 1.80 -1.70 -2.46
CA CYS A 187 2.80 -0.97 -1.66
C CYS A 187 2.23 -0.47 -0.32
N ALA A 188 0.97 -0.06 -0.30
CA ALA A 188 0.31 0.37 0.92
C ALA A 188 -0.01 -0.81 1.86
N GLY A 189 -0.41 -1.96 1.30
CA GLY A 189 -0.64 -3.19 2.06
C GLY A 189 -1.67 -3.03 3.17
N ASP A 190 -2.85 -2.47 2.87
CA ASP A 190 -3.87 -2.21 3.89
C ASP A 190 -4.45 -3.52 4.47
N LEU A 191 -4.19 -3.78 5.75
CA LEU A 191 -4.69 -4.94 6.48
C LEU A 191 -5.89 -4.60 7.36
N THR A 192 -6.51 -3.43 7.16
CA THR A 192 -7.75 -3.08 7.86
C THR A 192 -8.84 -4.08 7.46
N PRO A 193 -9.54 -4.71 8.43
CA PRO A 193 -10.58 -5.67 8.10
C PRO A 193 -11.76 -4.98 7.41
N SER A 194 -12.22 -5.58 6.31
CA SER A 194 -13.48 -5.25 5.63
C SER A 194 -14.45 -6.42 5.81
N PRO A 195 -15.27 -6.45 6.88
CA PRO A 195 -16.22 -7.54 7.09
C PRO A 195 -17.24 -7.65 5.96
N MET A 196 -17.60 -8.88 5.63
CA MET A 196 -18.54 -9.22 4.57
C MET A 196 -19.97 -9.24 5.10
N TYR A 197 -20.75 -8.23 4.73
CA TYR A 197 -22.16 -8.13 5.12
C TYR A 197 -23.04 -8.78 4.07
N TRP A 198 -24.05 -9.52 4.51
CA TRP A 198 -25.00 -10.18 3.62
C TRP A 198 -26.43 -9.95 4.09
N TRP A 199 -27.37 -9.94 3.15
CA TRP A 199 -28.80 -9.77 3.40
C TRP A 199 -29.62 -10.76 2.60
N ASP A 200 -30.66 -11.31 3.23
CA ASP A 200 -31.65 -12.17 2.57
C ASP A 200 -32.22 -11.46 1.34
N GLY A 201 -32.09 -12.09 0.17
CA GLY A 201 -32.62 -11.59 -1.11
C GLY A 201 -31.71 -10.66 -1.92
N PHE A 202 -30.54 -10.24 -1.40
CA PHE A 202 -29.59 -9.42 -2.17
C PHE A 202 -28.62 -10.26 -3.03
N GLY A 203 -28.42 -11.54 -2.68
CA GLY A 203 -27.69 -12.51 -3.51
C GLY A 203 -26.17 -12.35 -3.56
N MET A 204 -25.60 -11.31 -2.93
CA MET A 204 -24.16 -11.15 -2.75
C MET A 204 -23.82 -10.62 -1.35
N ALA A 205 -22.59 -10.86 -0.92
CA ALA A 205 -22.03 -10.19 0.25
C ALA A 205 -21.27 -8.94 -0.19
N VAL A 206 -21.27 -7.90 0.65
CA VAL A 206 -20.61 -6.62 0.39
C VAL A 206 -19.62 -6.37 1.51
N GLY A 207 -18.34 -6.20 1.15
CA GLY A 207 -17.31 -5.76 2.09
C GLY A 207 -17.61 -4.33 2.55
N ARG A 208 -17.56 -4.09 3.87
CA ARG A 208 -17.64 -2.73 4.42
C ARG A 208 -16.42 -2.46 5.26
N THR A 209 -15.58 -1.53 4.80
CA THR A 209 -14.34 -1.21 5.49
C THR A 209 -14.61 -0.53 6.83
N GLY A 210 -13.93 -1.01 7.87
CA GLY A 210 -13.93 -0.38 9.19
C GLY A 210 -13.13 0.93 9.22
N PRO A 211 -13.00 1.57 10.40
CA PRO A 211 -12.17 2.76 10.56
C PRO A 211 -10.69 2.49 10.19
N GLN A 212 -10.16 3.28 9.25
CA GLN A 212 -8.78 3.17 8.76
C GLN A 212 -7.84 4.22 9.38
N THR A 213 -6.57 3.88 9.51
CA THR A 213 -5.49 4.82 9.89
C THR A 213 -4.93 5.49 8.64
N CYS A 214 -5.32 6.74 8.39
CA CYS A 214 -4.88 7.50 7.23
C CYS A 214 -3.86 8.57 7.58
N ARG A 215 -2.99 8.91 6.62
CA ARG A 215 -2.26 10.18 6.67
C ARG A 215 -3.27 11.32 6.60
N LYS A 216 -3.07 12.37 7.41
CA LYS A 216 -3.94 13.55 7.37
C LYS A 216 -3.84 14.22 6.00
N TRP A 217 -4.98 14.43 5.35
CA TRP A 217 -5.05 15.05 4.02
C TRP A 217 -4.58 16.51 4.01
N GLN A 218 -5.12 17.32 4.92
CA GLN A 218 -4.96 18.77 4.85
C GLN A 218 -3.49 19.23 4.91
N PRO A 219 -2.63 18.73 5.82
CA PRO A 219 -1.21 19.12 5.83
C PRO A 219 -0.45 18.72 4.55
N ILE A 220 -0.81 17.60 3.92
CA ILE A 220 -0.21 17.19 2.64
C ILE A 220 -0.59 18.18 1.55
N ARG A 221 -1.87 18.58 1.51
CA ARG A 221 -2.39 19.55 0.55
C ARG A 221 -1.70 20.90 0.69
N GLU A 222 -1.64 21.44 1.90
CA GLU A 222 -0.99 22.72 2.21
C GLU A 222 0.50 22.72 1.82
N TRP A 223 1.22 21.63 2.10
CA TRP A 223 2.61 21.48 1.69
C TRP A 223 2.80 21.48 0.16
N MET A 224 1.92 20.79 -0.58
CA MET A 224 1.98 20.78 -2.04
C MET A 224 1.72 22.17 -2.63
N ASP A 225 0.73 22.90 -2.09
CA ASP A 225 0.34 24.21 -2.59
C ASP A 225 1.45 25.23 -2.36
N GLY A 226 2.06 25.24 -1.16
CA GLY A 226 3.22 26.10 -0.88
C GLY A 226 4.45 25.79 -1.75
N ARG A 227 4.67 24.52 -2.14
CA ARG A 227 5.76 24.16 -3.07
C ARG A 227 5.51 24.67 -4.49
N ARG A 228 4.26 24.65 -4.95
CA ARG A 228 3.89 25.17 -6.26
C ARG A 228 4.12 26.67 -6.32
N GLU A 229 3.62 27.40 -5.32
CA GLU A 229 3.78 28.85 -5.23
C GLU A 229 5.26 29.27 -5.17
N HIS A 230 6.11 28.52 -4.47
CA HIS A 230 7.55 28.79 -4.42
C HIS A 230 8.22 28.68 -5.81
N ASN A 231 7.87 27.66 -6.59
CA ASN A 231 8.40 27.50 -7.94
C ASN A 231 7.88 28.57 -8.90
N ASP A 232 6.61 28.96 -8.77
CA ASP A 232 6.01 30.03 -9.58
C ASP A 232 6.61 31.41 -9.25
N SER A 233 7.14 31.60 -8.03
CA SER A 233 7.84 32.84 -7.63
C SER A 233 9.31 32.92 -8.08
N GLN A 234 9.87 31.84 -8.62
CA GLN A 234 11.25 31.76 -9.11
C GLN A 234 11.35 31.64 -10.65
N ALA A 235 10.22 31.52 -11.35
CA ALA A 235 10.11 31.50 -12.81
C ALA A 235 9.79 32.89 -13.37
#